data_AF-X1JPS4-F1
#
_entry.id   AF-X1JPS4-F1
#
_cell.length_a   1.000
_cell.length_b   1.000
_cell.length_c   1.000
_cell.angle_alpha   90.00
_cell.angle_beta   90.00
_cell.angle_gamma   90.00
#
_symmetry.space_group_name_H-M   'P 1'
#
loop_
_entity.id
_entity.type
_entity.pdbx_description
1 polymer ?
#
loop_
_entity_poly.entity_id
_entity_poly.type
_entity_poly.pdbx_seq_one_letter_code
_entity_poly.pdbx_strand_id
1 'polypeptide(L)' 'KCMKQPIGFATPTEVEAMMGLKPRMAKAMMKRLLDMGLLERPYRGCYRLADEGRKIMKEASG' A
#
# COMPACT_ATOMS: atom_id res chain seq x y z
N LYS A 1 14.45 6.92 3.95
CA LYS A 1 13.58 7.10 2.75
C LYS A 1 13.16 5.72 2.29
N CYS A 2 11.87 5.49 1.98
CA CYS A 2 11.29 4.19 1.62
C CYS A 2 12.19 3.29 0.74
N MET A 3 12.84 3.92 -0.24
CA MET A 3 13.77 3.32 -1.20
C MET A 3 14.98 2.58 -0.61
N LYS A 4 15.24 2.66 0.71
CA LYS A 4 16.32 1.91 1.38
C LYS A 4 15.83 0.62 2.07
N GLN A 5 14.53 0.32 2.10
CA GLN A 5 14.00 -0.87 2.76
C GLN A 5 13.49 -1.88 1.72
N PRO A 6 14.16 -3.03 1.55
CA PRO A 6 14.03 -3.85 0.35
C PRO A 6 12.78 -4.75 0.30
N ILE A 7 11.95 -4.85 1.35
CA ILE A 7 10.87 -5.85 1.38
C ILE A 7 9.67 -5.32 2.16
N GLY A 8 8.47 -5.41 1.56
CA GLY A 8 7.18 -5.22 2.25
C GLY A 8 6.65 -3.78 2.34
N PHE A 9 7.33 -2.80 1.72
CA PHE A 9 6.83 -1.43 1.61
C PHE A 9 6.40 -1.08 0.19
N ALA A 10 5.32 -0.33 0.08
CA ALA A 10 4.81 0.27 -1.14
C ALA A 10 4.77 1.79 -0.99
N THR A 11 5.20 2.48 -2.04
CA THR A 11 5.06 3.92 -2.22
C THR A 11 3.92 4.22 -3.19
N PRO A 12 3.31 5.42 -3.13
CA PRO A 12 2.31 5.82 -4.11
C PRO A 12 2.80 5.72 -5.55
N THR A 13 4.06 6.05 -5.81
CA THR A 13 4.66 5.97 -7.15
C THR A 13 4.75 4.54 -7.67
N GLU A 14 5.09 3.56 -6.82
CA GLU A 14 5.11 2.14 -7.20
C GLU A 14 3.70 1.62 -7.49
N VAL A 15 2.71 2.01 -6.68
CA VAL A 15 1.31 1.65 -6.90
C VAL A 15 0.76 2.28 -8.19
N GLU A 16 1.11 3.53 -8.47
CA GLU A 16 0.78 4.22 -9.72
C GLU A 16 1.30 3.44 -10.94
N ALA A 17 2.58 3.04 -10.90
CA ALA A 17 3.23 2.31 -11.98
C ALA A 17 2.65 0.90 -12.17
N MET A 18 2.41 0.15 -11.08
CA MET A 18 1.88 -1.22 -11.17
C MET A 18 0.42 -1.28 -11.60
N MET A 19 -0.40 -0.33 -11.15
CA MET A 19 -1.85 -0.35 -11.39
C MET A 19 -2.27 0.46 -12.62
N GLY A 20 -1.32 1.18 -13.26
CA GLY A 20 -1.64 2.09 -14.37
C GLY A 20 -2.57 3.24 -13.98
N LEU A 21 -2.59 3.62 -12.70
CA LEU A 21 -3.51 4.63 -12.16
C LEU A 21 -2.95 6.04 -12.29
N LYS A 22 -3.84 7.02 -12.53
CA LYS A 22 -3.49 8.44 -12.41
C LYS A 22 -3.01 8.74 -10.97
N PRO A 23 -2.02 9.63 -10.76
CA PRO A 23 -1.44 9.87 -9.44
C PRO A 23 -2.43 10.27 -8.35
N ARG A 24 -3.48 11.01 -8.71
CA ARG A 24 -4.54 11.39 -7.78
C ARG A 24 -5.36 10.18 -7.31
N MET A 25 -5.63 9.22 -8.19
CA MET A 25 -6.43 8.03 -7.90
C MET A 25 -5.64 7.05 -7.03
N ALA A 26 -4.37 6.81 -7.32
CA ALA A 26 -3.53 5.95 -6.50
C ALA A 26 -3.41 6.48 -5.07
N LYS A 27 -3.18 7.79 -4.90
CA LYS A 27 -3.17 8.42 -3.56
C LYS A 27 -4.50 8.29 -2.84
N ALA A 28 -5.62 8.51 -3.53
CA ALA A 28 -6.95 8.38 -2.93
C ALA A 28 -7.24 6.93 -2.51
N MET A 29 -6.87 5.95 -3.33
CA MET A 29 -7.00 4.53 -3.03
C MET A 29 -6.15 4.13 -1.83
N MET A 30 -4.86 4.49 -1.80
CA MET A 30 -3.99 4.19 -0.67
C MET A 30 -4.48 4.84 0.62
N LYS A 31 -5.04 6.05 0.56
CA LYS A 31 -5.68 6.69 1.72
C LYS A 31 -6.88 5.88 2.21
N ARG A 32 -7.77 5.43 1.32
CA ARG A 32 -8.91 4.58 1.71
C ARG A 32 -8.46 3.28 2.36
N LEU A 33 -7.43 2.62 1.82
CA LEU A 33 -6.88 1.40 2.40
C LEU A 33 -6.23 1.61 3.77
N LEU A 34 -5.61 2.78 4.01
CA LEU A 34 -5.19 3.18 5.36
C LEU A 34 -6.38 3.38 6.29
N ASP A 35 -7.40 4.12 5.85
CA ASP A 35 -8.58 4.44 6.66
C ASP A 35 -9.37 3.16 7.03
N MET A 36 -9.32 2.13 6.17
CA MET A 36 -9.89 0.80 6.42
C MET A 36 -9.00 -0.10 7.30
N GLY A 37 -7.80 0.34 7.70
CA GLY A 37 -6.88 -0.47 8.49
C GLY A 37 -6.24 -1.63 7.72
N LEU A 38 -6.29 -1.62 6.39
CA LEU A 38 -5.67 -2.66 5.53
C LEU A 38 -4.21 -2.35 5.24
N LEU A 39 -3.83 -1.07 5.32
CA LEU A 39 -2.45 -0.61 5.26
C LEU A 39 -2.06 0.08 6.57
N GLU A 40 -0.76 0.11 6.82
CA GLU A 40 -0.14 0.94 7.85
C GLU A 40 0.89 1.88 7.23
N ARG A 41 1.08 3.05 7.85
CA ARG A 41 2.05 4.06 7.41
C ARG A 41 3.12 4.30 8.48
N PRO A 42 4.14 3.41 8.61
CA PRO A 42 5.18 3.56 9.64
C PRO A 42 6.11 4.75 9.39
N TYR A 43 6.26 5.17 8.13
CA TYR A 43 7.00 6.38 7.78
C TYR A 43 6.24 7.21 6.76
N ARG A 44 6.48 8.53 6.71
CA ARG A 44 5.85 9.41 5.74
C ARG A 44 6.13 8.93 4.31
N GLY A 45 5.08 8.60 3.57
CA GLY A 45 5.15 8.12 2.19
C GLY A 45 5.49 6.63 2.04
N CYS A 46 5.57 5.88 3.14
CA CYS A 46 5.83 4.44 3.15
C CYS A 46 4.64 3.70 3.72
N TYR A 47 4.10 2.77 2.94
CA TYR A 47 2.94 1.97 3.29
C TYR A 47 3.32 0.51 3.35
N ARG A 48 2.76 -0.26 4.26
CA ARG A 48 2.87 -1.73 4.29
C ARG A 48 1.50 -2.33 4.55
N LEU A 49 1.32 -3.62 4.25
CA LEU A 49 0.11 -4.33 4.67
C LEU A 49 -0.01 -4.34 6.20
N ALA A 50 -1.21 -4.06 6.69
CA ALA A 50 -1.60 -4.36 8.06
C ALA A 50 -1.87 -5.86 8.21
N ASP A 51 -2.07 -6.34 9.45
CA ASP A 51 -2.47 -7.73 9.69
C ASP A 51 -3.77 -8.10 8.99
N GLU A 52 -4.78 -7.22 9.03
CA GLU A 52 -6.05 -7.43 8.32
C GLU A 52 -5.86 -7.48 6.81
N GLY A 53 -5.03 -6.58 6.25
CA GLY A 53 -4.68 -6.62 4.82
C GLY A 53 -3.97 -7.92 4.42
N ARG A 54 -3.12 -8.48 5.29
CA ARG A 54 -2.46 -9.78 5.06
C ARG A 54 -3.45 -10.94 5.05
N LYS A 55 -4.44 -10.94 5.95
CA LYS A 55 -5.49 -11.98 6.00
C LYS A 55 -6.29 -12.01 4.69
N ILE A 56 -6.78 -10.85 4.25
CA ILE A 56 -7.58 -10.74 3.02
C ILE A 56 -6.77 -11.17 1.79
N MET A 57 -5.50 -10.76 1.69
CA MET A 57 -4.61 -11.20 0.60
C MET A 57 -4.44 -12.74 0.57
N LYS A 58 -4.30 -13.36 1.74
CA LYS A 58 -4.15 -14.81 1.87
C LYS A 58 -5.40 -15.55 1.44
N GLU A 59 -6.58 -15.03 1.80
CA GLU A 59 -7.87 -15.58 1.39
C GLU A 59 -8.14 -15.41 -0.11
N ALA A 60 -7.75 -14.28 -0.71
CA ALA A 60 -7.91 -14.04 -2.14
C ALA A 60 -6.95 -14.84 -3.03
N SER A 61 -5.91 -15.46 -2.45
CA SER A 61 -4.88 -16.23 -3.17
C SER A 61 -5.06 -17.74 -3.07
N GLY A 62 -6.11 -18.21 -2.37
CA GLY A 62 -6.47 -19.62 -2.22
C GLY A 62 -7.72 -19.96 -3.01
#